data_AF-A0A2D0HMB3-F1
#
_entry.id   AF-A0A2D0HMB3-F1
#
_cell.length_a   1.000
_cell.length_b   1.000
_cell.length_c   1.000
_cell.angle_alpha   90.00
_cell.angle_beta   90.00
_cell.angle_gamma   90.00
#
_symmetry.space_group_name_H-M   'P 1'
#
loop_
_entity.id
_entity.type
_entity.pdbx_description
1 polymer ?
#
loop_
_entity_poly.entity_id
_entity_poly.type
_entity_poly.pdbx_seq_one_letter_code
_entity_poly.pdbx_strand_id
1 'polypeptide(L)'
;MSVYPPEEFQVNRFDVTPEQLNKFLSLVFRSCDETEIDVFLRANPEILAFVSVFFLTGYHNAWVIPQQLIRPRVGSQTKGLKPDYLFAGENSDGITWWVLELKGANETIWIEDKNGDFRFGDAANRGINQLTRYIDYCTTNQETIRGAYRITTFTEPKGVLIIGREHEFKNNEEKRRLKSRHNKNNPHLQIRTYDALIRKIAEAGQISYKLPWLQKLQINLLTTKPGDDVQYHAIETDIDEEKFAILNEH
;
A
#
# COMPACT_ATOMS: atom_id res chain seq x y z
N MET A 1 -13.54 17.14 -20.87
CA MET A 1 -12.77 15.95 -20.46
C MET A 1 -13.31 15.50 -19.12
N SER A 2 -13.30 14.19 -18.81
CA SER A 2 -13.73 13.69 -17.49
C SER A 2 -12.80 14.24 -16.40
N VAL A 3 -13.37 14.60 -15.24
CA VAL A 3 -12.61 14.96 -14.03
C VAL A 3 -12.01 13.69 -13.39
N TYR A 4 -12.64 12.54 -13.63
CA TYR A 4 -12.24 11.29 -13.02
C TYR A 4 -11.18 10.56 -13.85
N PRO A 5 -10.27 9.81 -13.20
CA PRO A 5 -9.38 8.88 -13.89
C PRO A 5 -10.22 7.81 -14.60
N PRO A 6 -9.69 7.17 -15.67
CA PRO A 6 -10.42 6.15 -16.43
C PRO A 6 -10.97 5.02 -15.53
N GLU A 7 -12.23 4.62 -15.77
CA GLU A 7 -12.92 3.57 -15.03
C GLU A 7 -12.20 2.21 -15.10
N GLU A 8 -11.46 1.95 -16.18
CA GLU A 8 -10.65 0.73 -16.34
C GLU A 8 -9.54 0.58 -15.29
N PHE A 9 -9.16 1.66 -14.60
CA PHE A 9 -8.21 1.63 -13.49
C PHE A 9 -8.87 1.73 -12.12
N GLN A 10 -10.20 1.87 -12.09
CA GLN A 10 -10.94 1.99 -10.84
C GLN A 10 -10.95 0.63 -10.14
N VAL A 11 -10.61 0.64 -8.86
CA VAL A 11 -10.52 -0.58 -8.05
C VAL A 11 -11.36 -0.38 -6.80
N ASN A 12 -12.30 -1.29 -6.60
CA ASN A 12 -13.08 -1.34 -5.38
C ASN A 12 -12.39 -2.27 -4.37
N ARG A 13 -11.78 -1.67 -3.33
CA ARG A 13 -11.12 -2.42 -2.25
C ARG A 13 -12.05 -3.40 -1.51
N PHE A 14 -13.37 -3.21 -1.60
CA PHE A 14 -14.35 -4.09 -0.95
C PHE A 14 -14.62 -5.38 -1.71
N ASP A 15 -14.03 -5.55 -2.90
CA ASP A 15 -14.13 -6.79 -3.67
C ASP A 15 -13.03 -7.80 -3.28
N VAL A 16 -12.20 -7.46 -2.30
CA VAL A 16 -11.18 -8.37 -1.75
C VAL A 16 -11.81 -9.65 -1.18
N THR A 17 -11.26 -10.80 -1.55
CA THR A 17 -11.71 -12.11 -1.06
C THR A 17 -10.84 -12.64 0.09
N PRO A 18 -11.37 -13.57 0.92
CA PRO A 18 -10.58 -14.26 1.94
C PRO A 18 -9.35 -14.97 1.37
N GLU A 19 -9.45 -15.59 0.19
CA GLU A 19 -8.36 -16.33 -0.45
C GLU A 19 -7.24 -15.38 -0.86
N GLN A 20 -7.59 -14.23 -1.44
CA GLN A 20 -6.63 -13.19 -1.80
C GLN A 20 -5.90 -12.69 -0.55
N LEU A 21 -6.63 -12.38 0.52
CA LEU A 21 -6.01 -11.92 1.76
C LEU A 21 -5.12 -12.99 2.38
N ASN A 22 -5.58 -14.24 2.47
CA ASN A 22 -4.78 -15.34 3.01
C ASN A 22 -3.48 -15.55 2.22
N LYS A 23 -3.54 -15.45 0.88
CA LYS A 23 -2.36 -15.54 0.03
C LYS A 23 -1.42 -14.36 0.28
N PHE A 24 -1.94 -13.14 0.40
CA PHE A 24 -1.15 -11.96 0.71
C PHE A 24 -0.45 -12.08 2.06
N LEU A 25 -1.20 -12.47 3.11
CA LEU A 25 -0.67 -12.72 4.44
C LEU A 25 0.46 -13.76 4.40
N SER A 26 0.26 -14.87 3.67
CA SER A 26 1.29 -15.91 3.51
C SER A 26 2.58 -15.35 2.89
N LEU A 27 2.50 -14.52 1.85
CA LEU A 27 3.67 -13.90 1.22
C LEU A 27 4.42 -12.98 2.20
N VAL A 28 3.69 -12.14 2.93
CA VAL A 28 4.28 -11.23 3.91
C VAL A 28 4.89 -12.01 5.08
N PHE A 29 4.20 -13.03 5.59
CA PHE A 29 4.65 -13.79 6.76
C PHE A 29 5.81 -14.74 6.46
N ARG A 30 5.93 -15.21 5.22
CA ARG A 30 7.11 -15.91 4.73
C ARG A 30 8.28 -14.99 4.38
N SER A 31 8.11 -13.68 4.53
CA SER A 31 9.11 -12.67 4.16
C SER A 31 9.57 -12.85 2.71
N CYS A 32 8.63 -13.00 1.78
CA CYS A 32 8.92 -13.08 0.35
C CYS A 32 9.59 -11.81 -0.18
N ASP A 33 10.26 -11.94 -1.32
CA ASP A 33 10.95 -10.82 -1.97
C ASP A 33 9.99 -9.87 -2.72
N GLU A 34 10.54 -8.80 -3.29
CA GLU A 34 9.79 -7.80 -4.06
C GLU A 34 9.07 -8.42 -5.28
N THR A 35 9.69 -9.39 -5.94
CA THR A 35 9.18 -9.95 -7.19
C THR A 35 7.94 -10.78 -6.93
N GLU A 36 7.98 -11.65 -5.92
CA GLU A 36 6.83 -12.49 -5.54
C GLU A 36 5.63 -11.64 -5.11
N ILE A 37 5.89 -10.58 -4.33
CA ILE A 37 4.84 -9.67 -3.85
C ILE A 37 4.25 -8.84 -5.02
N ASP A 38 5.09 -8.31 -5.91
CA ASP A 38 4.63 -7.54 -7.08
C ASP A 38 3.81 -8.41 -8.05
N VAL A 39 4.24 -9.65 -8.31
CA VAL A 39 3.45 -10.60 -9.12
C VAL A 39 2.06 -10.81 -8.54
N PHE A 40 1.97 -11.01 -7.22
CA PHE A 40 0.69 -11.19 -6.55
C PHE A 40 -0.19 -9.92 -6.63
N LEU A 41 0.36 -8.74 -6.30
CA LEU A 41 -0.40 -7.50 -6.25
C LEU A 41 -0.90 -7.04 -7.62
N ARG A 42 -0.16 -7.31 -8.71
CA ARG A 42 -0.65 -7.06 -10.07
C ARG A 42 -1.91 -7.85 -10.42
N ALA A 43 -2.03 -9.06 -9.90
CA ALA A 43 -3.20 -9.91 -10.10
C ALA A 43 -4.34 -9.63 -9.11
N ASN A 44 -4.08 -8.85 -8.05
CA ASN A 44 -5.03 -8.61 -6.96
C ASN A 44 -4.98 -7.13 -6.52
N PRO A 45 -5.33 -6.19 -7.41
CA PRO A 45 -5.20 -4.76 -7.15
C PRO A 45 -6.10 -4.26 -6.00
N GLU A 46 -7.13 -5.01 -5.61
CA GLU A 46 -8.02 -4.71 -4.49
C GLU A 46 -7.26 -4.65 -3.16
N ILE A 47 -6.26 -5.53 -2.98
CA ILE A 47 -5.35 -5.48 -1.83
C ILE A 47 -4.55 -4.18 -1.84
N LEU A 48 -4.07 -3.77 -3.01
CA LEU A 48 -3.28 -2.55 -3.17
C LEU A 48 -4.10 -1.28 -2.94
N ALA A 49 -5.39 -1.31 -3.26
CA ALA A 49 -6.29 -0.18 -3.04
C ALA A 49 -6.40 0.22 -1.55
N PHE A 50 -6.09 -0.69 -0.61
CA PHE A 50 -6.02 -0.34 0.82
C PHE A 50 -4.89 0.61 1.19
N VAL A 51 -3.91 0.84 0.30
CA VAL A 51 -2.89 1.89 0.48
C VAL A 51 -3.55 3.27 0.63
N SER A 52 -4.71 3.50 0.00
CA SER A 52 -5.47 4.76 0.12
C SER A 52 -5.88 5.06 1.57
N VAL A 53 -6.12 4.02 2.38
CA VAL A 53 -6.56 4.14 3.77
C VAL A 53 -5.47 4.75 4.65
N PHE A 54 -4.18 4.61 4.31
CA PHE A 54 -3.10 5.29 5.03
C PHE A 54 -3.22 6.81 5.03
N PHE A 55 -3.89 7.37 4.02
CA PHE A 55 -3.93 8.79 3.75
C PHE A 55 -5.33 9.36 3.83
N LEU A 56 -6.28 8.62 4.42
CA LEU A 56 -7.68 9.01 4.57
C LEU A 56 -8.28 9.43 3.21
N THR A 57 -8.03 8.61 2.20
CA THR A 57 -8.51 8.84 0.84
C THR A 57 -9.05 7.56 0.23
N GLY A 58 -9.70 7.70 -0.92
CA GLY A 58 -10.36 6.62 -1.63
C GLY A 58 -11.67 6.19 -0.99
N TYR A 59 -12.25 6.98 -0.09
CA TYR A 59 -13.53 6.63 0.56
C TYR A 59 -14.64 6.42 -0.47
N HIS A 60 -14.65 7.24 -1.52
CA HIS A 60 -15.57 7.13 -2.64
C HIS A 60 -15.01 6.16 -3.69
N ASN A 61 -13.85 6.50 -4.27
CA ASN A 61 -13.25 5.75 -5.36
C ASN A 61 -11.72 5.70 -5.23
N ALA A 62 -11.14 4.56 -5.60
CA ALA A 62 -9.69 4.39 -5.69
C ALA A 62 -9.32 3.91 -7.10
N TRP A 63 -8.13 4.29 -7.56
CA TRP A 63 -7.59 3.84 -8.84
C TRP A 63 -6.18 3.31 -8.65
N VAL A 64 -5.87 2.23 -9.35
CA VAL A 64 -4.54 1.61 -9.36
C VAL A 64 -4.11 1.45 -10.81
N ILE A 65 -3.02 2.11 -11.16
CA ILE A 65 -2.44 2.05 -12.50
C ILE A 65 -1.12 1.28 -12.41
N PRO A 66 -1.03 0.09 -13.01
CA PRO A 66 0.17 -0.72 -12.92
C PRO A 66 1.31 -0.17 -13.77
N GLN A 67 2.51 -0.54 -13.35
CA GLN A 67 3.82 -0.29 -13.93
C GLN A 67 3.92 -0.25 -15.46
N GLN A 68 3.13 -1.07 -16.15
CA GLN A 68 3.23 -1.27 -17.59
C GLN A 68 2.72 -0.08 -18.39
N LEU A 69 1.81 0.70 -17.79
CA LEU A 69 1.19 1.81 -18.45
C LEU A 69 2.02 3.07 -18.29
N ILE A 70 2.72 3.27 -17.17
CA ILE A 70 3.50 4.46 -16.82
C ILE A 70 4.82 4.50 -17.62
N ARG A 71 4.70 4.82 -18.91
CA ARG A 71 5.80 4.97 -19.86
C ARG A 71 5.51 6.14 -20.80
N PRO A 72 5.84 7.38 -20.42
CA PRO A 72 5.96 8.42 -21.41
C PRO A 72 7.27 8.18 -22.16
N ARG A 73 7.20 7.70 -23.41
CA ARG A 73 8.35 7.73 -24.32
C ARG A 73 8.62 9.20 -24.68
N VAL A 74 9.47 9.88 -23.92
CA VAL A 74 9.92 11.24 -24.25
C VAL A 74 11.36 11.16 -24.73
N GLY A 75 11.55 11.15 -26.05
CA GLY A 75 12.86 11.17 -26.69
C GLY A 75 13.66 9.86 -26.61
N SER A 76 14.70 9.76 -27.43
CA SER A 76 15.48 8.54 -27.66
C SER A 76 16.54 8.23 -26.59
N GLN A 77 16.63 8.97 -25.48
CA GLN A 77 17.83 8.91 -24.62
C GLN A 77 17.64 8.67 -23.12
N THR A 78 16.42 8.61 -22.58
CA THR A 78 16.21 8.25 -21.18
C THR A 78 15.30 7.02 -21.09
N LYS A 79 15.85 5.89 -20.60
CA LYS A 79 15.03 4.77 -20.15
C LYS A 79 14.01 5.34 -19.17
N GLY A 80 12.72 5.24 -19.50
CA GLY A 80 11.65 5.77 -18.68
C GLY A 80 11.80 5.26 -17.24
N LEU A 81 11.75 6.20 -16.30
CA LEU A 81 11.63 5.91 -14.88
C LEU A 81 10.31 5.15 -14.67
N LYS A 82 10.37 3.99 -14.01
CA LYS A 82 9.28 3.01 -14.01
C LYS A 82 8.85 2.72 -12.56
N PRO A 83 7.97 3.55 -11.96
CA PRO A 83 7.39 3.24 -10.66
C PRO A 83 6.53 1.99 -10.73
N ASP A 84 6.47 1.23 -9.63
CA ASP A 84 5.67 -0.01 -9.55
C ASP A 84 4.19 0.27 -9.82
N TYR A 85 3.65 1.31 -9.19
CA TYR A 85 2.26 1.74 -9.40
C TYR A 85 2.11 3.26 -9.29
N LEU A 86 1.13 3.79 -10.02
CA LEU A 86 0.45 5.03 -9.61
C LEU A 86 -0.85 4.63 -8.94
N PHE A 87 -1.18 5.30 -7.84
CA PHE A 87 -2.51 5.17 -7.25
C PHE A 87 -3.14 6.53 -7.04
N ALA A 88 -4.46 6.55 -7.12
CA ALA A 88 -5.26 7.72 -6.78
C ALA A 88 -6.37 7.34 -5.83
N GLY A 89 -6.75 8.30 -4.99
CA GLY A 89 -7.89 8.18 -4.09
C GLY A 89 -8.70 9.46 -4.10
N GLU A 90 -10.01 9.30 -4.12
CA GLU A 90 -10.96 10.38 -3.98
C GLU A 90 -11.38 10.56 -2.52
N ASN A 91 -11.37 11.81 -2.07
CA ASN A 91 -12.01 12.25 -0.83
C ASN A 91 -12.76 13.57 -1.07
N SER A 92 -13.24 14.20 0.00
CA SER A 92 -13.98 15.47 -0.07
C SER A 92 -13.20 16.61 -0.71
N ASP A 93 -11.87 16.55 -0.69
CA ASP A 93 -10.98 17.59 -1.22
C ASP A 93 -10.58 17.31 -2.69
N GLY A 94 -11.12 16.24 -3.28
CA GLY A 94 -10.88 15.82 -4.65
C GLY A 94 -10.01 14.57 -4.75
N ILE A 95 -9.28 14.47 -5.85
CA ILE A 95 -8.44 13.31 -6.17
C ILE A 95 -6.99 13.65 -5.86
N THR A 96 -6.38 12.85 -4.99
CA THR A 96 -4.94 12.92 -4.72
C THR A 96 -4.23 11.76 -5.41
N TRP A 97 -2.99 11.99 -5.82
CA TRP A 97 -2.16 11.01 -6.53
C TRP A 97 -0.93 10.64 -5.74
N TRP A 98 -0.50 9.40 -5.96
CA TRP A 98 0.71 8.87 -5.37
C TRP A 98 1.46 7.96 -6.33
N VAL A 99 2.78 8.00 -6.20
CA VAL A 99 3.71 7.01 -6.72
C VAL A 99 3.97 6.00 -5.61
N LEU A 100 3.81 4.72 -5.93
CA LEU A 100 4.11 3.62 -5.03
C LEU A 100 5.32 2.84 -5.54
N GLU A 101 6.26 2.60 -4.63
CA GLU A 101 7.40 1.70 -4.80
C GLU A 101 7.29 0.56 -3.78
N LEU A 102 7.52 -0.66 -4.22
CA LEU A 102 7.58 -1.85 -3.39
C LEU A 102 9.03 -2.27 -3.19
N LYS A 103 9.32 -2.83 -2.03
CA LYS A 103 10.54 -3.58 -1.71
C LYS A 103 10.11 -4.80 -0.91
N GLY A 104 10.89 -5.88 -0.94
CA GLY A 104 10.49 -7.16 -0.35
C GLY A 104 10.13 -7.11 1.14
N ALA A 105 9.33 -8.07 1.61
CA ALA A 105 8.98 -8.23 3.02
C ALA A 105 10.14 -8.78 3.87
N ASN A 106 11.16 -9.35 3.21
CA ASN A 106 12.46 -9.70 3.79
C ASN A 106 13.40 -8.50 4.03
N GLU A 107 13.11 -7.34 3.44
CA GLU A 107 14.00 -6.19 3.53
C GLU A 107 13.87 -5.46 4.88
N THR A 108 14.93 -4.72 5.23
CA THR A 108 14.97 -3.91 6.46
C THR A 108 15.00 -2.43 6.13
N ILE A 109 14.36 -1.62 6.97
CA ILE A 109 14.36 -0.17 6.83
C ILE A 109 15.67 0.39 7.40
N TRP A 110 16.09 -0.08 8.58
CA TRP A 110 17.27 0.44 9.28
C TRP A 110 18.34 -0.64 9.46
N ILE A 111 19.58 -0.26 9.16
CA ILE A 111 20.78 -1.00 9.54
C ILE A 111 21.46 -0.21 10.67
N GLU A 112 21.78 -0.92 11.74
CA GLU A 112 22.60 -0.41 12.84
C GLU A 112 24.07 -0.58 12.47
N ASP A 113 24.86 0.47 12.61
CA ASP A 113 26.30 0.40 12.43
C ASP A 113 27.02 -0.06 13.71
N LYS A 114 28.34 -0.21 13.62
CA LYS A 114 29.19 -0.64 14.74
C LYS A 114 29.21 0.33 15.94
N ASN A 115 28.75 1.57 15.76
CA ASN A 115 28.70 2.60 16.79
C ASN A 115 27.30 2.70 17.43
N GLY A 116 26.33 1.92 16.95
CA GLY A 116 24.93 2.01 17.39
C GLY A 116 24.12 3.10 16.66
N ASP A 117 24.67 3.71 15.61
CA ASP A 117 23.95 4.66 14.77
C ASP A 117 23.12 3.93 13.72
N PHE A 118 21.94 4.47 13.40
CA PHE A 118 21.05 3.89 12.40
C PHE A 118 21.15 4.63 11.07
N ARG A 119 21.29 3.87 9.99
CA ARG A 119 21.18 4.34 8.61
C ARG A 119 20.15 3.53 7.84
N PHE A 120 19.67 4.06 6.71
CA PHE A 120 18.80 3.29 5.84
C PHE A 120 19.51 2.02 5.35
N GLY A 121 18.77 0.91 5.33
CA GLY A 121 19.17 -0.29 4.62
C GLY A 121 19.25 -0.05 3.10
N ASP A 122 19.98 -0.90 2.39
CA ASP A 122 20.26 -0.69 0.97
C ASP A 122 18.96 -0.66 0.13
N ALA A 123 18.02 -1.56 0.41
CA ALA A 123 16.71 -1.58 -0.24
C ALA A 123 15.87 -0.34 0.09
N ALA A 124 15.85 0.10 1.35
CA ALA A 124 15.15 1.31 1.77
C ALA A 124 15.74 2.56 1.10
N ASN A 125 17.07 2.71 1.11
CA ASN A 125 17.75 3.83 0.49
C ASN A 125 17.53 3.87 -1.04
N ARG A 126 17.59 2.71 -1.71
CA ARG A 126 17.26 2.62 -3.14
C ARG A 126 15.80 3.01 -3.42
N GLY A 127 14.85 2.48 -2.64
CA GLY A 127 13.43 2.78 -2.79
C GLY A 127 13.11 4.27 -2.61
N ILE A 128 13.70 4.93 -1.60
CA ILE A 128 13.55 6.38 -1.40
C ILE A 128 14.10 7.15 -2.61
N ASN A 129 15.32 6.83 -3.05
CA ASN A 129 15.94 7.50 -4.20
C ASN A 129 15.16 7.26 -5.51
N GLN A 130 14.53 6.10 -5.67
CA GLN A 130 13.64 5.82 -6.80
C GLN A 130 12.38 6.69 -6.72
N LEU A 131 11.70 6.70 -5.57
CA LEU A 131 10.50 7.52 -5.35
C LEU A 131 10.74 9.00 -5.59
N THR A 132 11.83 9.57 -5.07
CA THR A 132 12.18 10.97 -5.31
C THR A 132 12.28 11.26 -6.81
N ARG A 133 13.02 10.43 -7.56
CA ARG A 133 13.14 10.58 -9.02
C ARG A 133 11.80 10.43 -9.74
N TYR A 134 10.93 9.56 -9.26
CA TYR A 134 9.61 9.34 -9.87
C TYR A 134 8.68 10.51 -9.61
N ILE A 135 8.65 11.03 -8.39
CA ILE A 135 7.88 12.23 -8.03
C ILE A 135 8.35 13.41 -8.89
N ASP A 136 9.66 13.67 -8.94
CA ASP A 136 10.24 14.76 -9.73
C ASP A 136 9.86 14.64 -11.21
N TYR A 137 9.98 13.44 -11.76
CA TYR A 137 9.61 13.15 -13.14
C TYR A 137 8.12 13.38 -13.40
N CYS A 138 7.26 12.84 -12.54
CA CYS A 138 5.81 12.96 -12.67
C CYS A 138 5.34 14.41 -12.56
N THR A 139 5.91 15.18 -11.62
CA THR A 139 5.63 16.61 -11.45
C THR A 139 6.07 17.40 -12.68
N THR A 140 7.28 17.15 -13.18
CA THR A 140 7.82 17.84 -14.36
C THR A 140 7.04 17.51 -15.64
N ASN A 141 6.56 16.27 -15.78
CA ASN A 141 5.91 15.76 -16.99
C ASN A 141 4.40 15.58 -16.84
N GLN A 142 3.76 16.29 -15.91
CA GLN A 142 2.36 16.08 -15.57
C GLN A 142 1.43 16.20 -16.78
N GLU A 143 1.63 17.19 -17.66
CA GLU A 143 0.80 17.39 -18.86
C GLU A 143 0.90 16.21 -19.83
N THR A 144 2.10 15.67 -20.01
CA THR A 144 2.34 14.49 -20.85
C THR A 144 1.62 13.27 -20.27
N ILE A 145 1.67 13.09 -18.95
CA ILE A 145 0.97 11.99 -18.25
C ILE A 145 -0.54 12.17 -18.37
N ARG A 146 -1.07 13.37 -18.12
CA ARG A 146 -2.48 13.71 -18.29
C ARG A 146 -2.97 13.37 -19.69
N GLY A 147 -2.23 13.77 -20.72
CA GLY A 147 -2.56 13.51 -22.13
C GLY A 147 -2.47 12.02 -22.49
N ALA A 148 -1.40 11.33 -22.07
CA ALA A 148 -1.15 9.93 -22.42
C ALA A 148 -2.19 8.97 -21.82
N TYR A 149 -2.62 9.22 -20.57
CA TYR A 149 -3.55 8.33 -19.86
C TYR A 149 -4.96 8.91 -19.73
N ARG A 150 -5.21 10.09 -20.28
CA ARG A 150 -6.48 10.82 -20.16
C ARG A 150 -6.88 11.07 -18.70
N ILE A 151 -5.90 11.31 -17.84
CA ILE A 151 -6.07 11.54 -16.41
C ILE A 151 -5.95 13.03 -16.12
N THR A 152 -7.03 13.78 -16.17
CA THR A 152 -6.99 15.25 -16.04
C THR A 152 -6.59 15.73 -14.64
N THR A 153 -6.86 14.93 -13.62
CA THR A 153 -6.60 15.27 -12.21
C THR A 153 -5.19 14.93 -11.74
N PHE A 154 -4.34 14.37 -12.60
CA PHE A 154 -2.98 14.01 -12.22
C PHE A 154 -2.16 15.25 -11.88
N THR A 155 -1.85 15.48 -10.60
CA THR A 155 -1.08 16.64 -10.15
C THR A 155 -0.17 16.24 -9.00
N GLU A 156 1.09 16.66 -9.07
CA GLU A 156 2.10 16.57 -8.00
C GLU A 156 1.96 15.34 -7.07
N PRO A 157 2.19 14.12 -7.58
CA PRO A 157 1.93 12.92 -6.79
C PRO A 157 2.88 12.83 -5.60
N LYS A 158 2.38 12.29 -4.48
CA LYS A 158 3.20 11.97 -3.30
C LYS A 158 3.85 10.59 -3.45
N GLY A 159 4.89 10.29 -2.68
CA GLY A 159 5.57 9.00 -2.67
C GLY A 159 5.15 8.11 -1.50
N VAL A 160 5.06 6.81 -1.76
CA VAL A 160 4.91 5.78 -0.73
C VAL A 160 5.88 4.65 -1.01
N LEU A 161 6.71 4.31 -0.04
CA LEU A 161 7.53 3.10 -0.04
C LEU A 161 6.85 2.08 0.85
N ILE A 162 6.49 0.91 0.32
CA ILE A 162 6.11 -0.25 1.14
C ILE A 162 7.28 -1.21 1.18
N ILE A 163 7.82 -1.46 2.37
CA ILE A 163 9.03 -2.25 2.57
C ILE A 163 9.00 -2.98 3.90
N GLY A 164 9.50 -4.21 3.89
CA GLY A 164 9.84 -4.93 5.09
C GLY A 164 8.66 -5.14 6.04
N ARG A 165 9.01 -5.51 7.27
CA ARG A 165 8.04 -5.92 8.28
C ARG A 165 8.27 -5.28 9.63
N GLU A 166 7.22 -5.15 10.42
CA GLU A 166 7.29 -4.52 11.74
C GLU A 166 8.02 -5.31 12.81
N HIS A 167 8.27 -6.60 12.57
CA HIS A 167 9.14 -7.39 13.42
C HIS A 167 10.52 -6.74 13.63
N GLU A 168 11.02 -5.94 12.67
CA GLU A 168 12.26 -5.16 12.78
C GLU A 168 12.24 -4.22 14.00
N PHE A 169 11.05 -3.82 14.45
CA PHE A 169 10.84 -2.84 15.50
C PHE A 169 10.50 -3.42 16.87
N LYS A 170 10.33 -4.75 16.98
CA LYS A 170 9.74 -5.40 18.16
C LYS A 170 10.40 -4.95 19.47
N ASN A 171 11.72 -4.88 19.50
CA ASN A 171 12.53 -4.54 20.67
C ASN A 171 13.47 -3.35 20.44
N ASN A 172 13.18 -2.51 19.44
CA ASN A 172 14.01 -1.35 19.12
C ASN A 172 13.13 -0.11 18.96
N GLU A 173 12.97 0.61 20.06
CA GLU A 173 12.15 1.83 20.10
C GLU A 173 12.74 2.96 19.26
N GLU A 174 14.07 3.04 19.16
CA GLU A 174 14.72 4.07 18.34
C GLU A 174 14.38 3.89 16.87
N LYS A 175 14.45 2.67 16.33
CA LYS A 175 14.00 2.37 14.96
C LYS A 175 12.53 2.78 14.70
N ARG A 176 11.63 2.57 15.68
CA ARG A 176 10.23 3.03 15.59
C ARG A 176 10.16 4.55 15.53
N ARG A 177 10.88 5.23 16.43
CA ARG A 177 10.94 6.69 16.51
C ARG A 177 11.49 7.29 15.22
N LEU A 178 12.54 6.70 14.65
CA LEU A 178 13.14 7.12 13.38
C LEU A 178 12.16 7.03 12.21
N LYS A 179 11.46 5.90 12.05
CA LYS A 179 10.43 5.75 10.99
C LYS A 179 9.30 6.76 11.19
N SER A 180 8.80 6.92 12.42
CA SER A 180 7.75 7.89 12.74
C SER A 180 8.18 9.32 12.42
N ARG A 181 9.38 9.72 12.85
CA ARG A 181 9.97 11.03 12.58
C ARG A 181 10.17 11.27 11.09
N HIS A 182 10.65 10.27 10.34
CA HIS A 182 10.79 10.37 8.89
C HIS A 182 9.45 10.69 8.23
N ASN A 183 8.39 9.90 8.52
CA ASN A 183 7.07 10.10 7.93
C ASN A 183 6.44 11.44 8.32
N LYS A 184 6.67 11.90 9.55
CA LYS A 184 6.19 13.21 10.02
C LYS A 184 6.87 14.37 9.28
N ASN A 185 8.18 14.27 9.08
CA ASN A 185 8.98 15.33 8.45
C ASN A 185 8.90 15.31 6.92
N ASN A 186 8.50 14.18 6.33
CA ASN A 186 8.41 13.99 4.87
C ASN A 186 6.98 13.58 4.48
N PRO A 187 5.97 14.47 4.61
CA PRO A 187 4.59 14.12 4.27
C PRO A 187 4.39 13.78 2.79
N HIS A 188 5.30 14.23 1.91
CA HIS A 188 5.31 13.94 0.48
C HIS A 188 6.01 12.62 0.13
N LEU A 189 6.69 11.95 1.07
CA LEU A 189 7.32 10.65 0.84
C LEU A 189 7.27 9.84 2.14
N GLN A 190 6.42 8.84 2.20
CA GLN A 190 6.23 8.04 3.41
C GLN A 190 6.71 6.61 3.27
N ILE A 191 7.27 6.07 4.34
CA ILE A 191 7.67 4.67 4.47
C ILE A 191 6.63 3.92 5.30
N ARG A 192 6.05 2.88 4.69
CA ARG A 192 5.09 1.95 5.27
C ARG A 192 5.66 0.53 5.22
N THR A 193 5.18 -0.30 6.15
CA THR A 193 5.50 -1.73 6.23
C THR A 193 4.32 -2.53 5.71
N TYR A 194 4.56 -3.77 5.28
CA TYR A 194 3.45 -4.66 4.89
C TYR A 194 2.48 -4.92 6.06
N ASP A 195 2.98 -5.05 7.29
CA ASP A 195 2.16 -5.17 8.50
C ASP A 195 1.23 -3.96 8.69
N ALA A 196 1.69 -2.75 8.33
CA ALA A 196 0.85 -1.56 8.41
C ALA A 196 -0.30 -1.61 7.40
N LEU A 197 -0.07 -2.17 6.21
CA LEU A 197 -1.11 -2.35 5.20
C LEU A 197 -2.12 -3.41 5.66
N ILE A 198 -1.63 -4.52 6.22
CA ILE A 198 -2.47 -5.57 6.81
C ILE A 198 -3.38 -4.99 7.91
N ARG A 199 -2.88 -4.12 8.78
CA ARG A 199 -3.73 -3.44 9.76
C ARG A 199 -4.78 -2.56 9.12
N LYS A 200 -4.46 -1.84 8.04
CA LYS A 200 -5.46 -1.03 7.33
C LYS A 200 -6.56 -1.87 6.67
N ILE A 201 -6.23 -3.06 6.19
CA ILE A 201 -7.22 -4.03 5.72
C ILE A 201 -8.12 -4.46 6.90
N ALA A 202 -7.52 -4.85 8.03
CA ALA A 202 -8.25 -5.25 9.23
C ALA A 202 -9.19 -4.15 9.76
N GLU A 203 -8.69 -2.93 9.91
CA GLU A 203 -9.44 -1.75 10.36
C GLU A 203 -10.61 -1.43 9.43
N ALA A 204 -10.40 -1.50 8.11
CA ALA A 204 -11.47 -1.27 7.15
C ALA A 204 -12.59 -2.31 7.25
N GLY A 205 -12.25 -3.56 7.60
CA GLY A 205 -13.21 -4.62 7.91
C GLY A 205 -14.02 -4.41 9.19
N GLN A 206 -13.45 -3.73 10.19
CA GLN A 206 -14.15 -3.40 11.44
C GLN A 206 -15.17 -2.28 11.26
N ILE A 207 -14.93 -1.38 10.31
CA ILE A 207 -15.75 -0.17 10.10
C ILE A 207 -16.77 -0.37 8.99
N SER A 208 -16.52 -1.28 8.03
CA SER A 208 -17.38 -1.47 6.86
C SER A 208 -18.23 -2.74 6.96
N TYR A 209 -19.55 -2.58 6.81
CA TYR A 209 -20.48 -3.70 6.63
C TYR A 209 -20.23 -4.50 5.33
N LYS A 210 -19.39 -3.99 4.41
CA LYS A 210 -19.10 -4.65 3.13
C LYS A 210 -18.09 -5.79 3.25
N LEU A 211 -17.35 -5.87 4.36
CA LEU A 211 -16.36 -6.93 4.61
C LEU A 211 -16.53 -7.52 6.03
N PRO A 212 -17.71 -8.07 6.37
CA PRO A 212 -18.00 -8.52 7.73
C PRO A 212 -17.07 -9.66 8.18
N TRP A 213 -16.58 -10.47 7.24
CA TRP A 213 -15.65 -11.56 7.52
C TRP A 213 -14.28 -11.10 8.03
N LEU A 214 -13.89 -9.84 7.77
CA LEU A 214 -12.65 -9.26 8.29
C LEU A 214 -12.72 -8.91 9.78
N GLN A 215 -13.92 -8.81 10.37
CA GLN A 215 -14.05 -8.57 11.82
C GLN A 215 -13.42 -9.69 12.65
N LYS A 216 -13.36 -10.89 12.09
CA LYS A 216 -12.76 -12.08 12.69
C LYS A 216 -11.23 -12.14 12.52
N LEU A 217 -10.62 -11.17 11.83
CA LEU A 217 -9.19 -11.14 11.57
C LEU A 217 -8.43 -10.71 12.84
N GLN A 218 -7.97 -11.68 13.63
CA GLN A 218 -7.02 -11.44 14.72
C GLN A 218 -5.59 -11.75 14.26
N ILE A 219 -4.73 -10.73 14.19
CA ILE A 219 -3.33 -10.90 13.78
C ILE A 219 -2.40 -10.26 14.81
N ASN A 220 -1.54 -11.06 15.44
CA ASN A 220 -0.50 -10.57 16.34
C ASN A 220 0.81 -10.30 15.58
N LEU A 221 0.86 -9.18 14.86
CA LEU A 221 1.96 -8.78 13.98
C LEU A 221 3.32 -8.61 14.70
N LEU A 222 3.33 -8.34 16.01
CA LEU A 222 4.57 -8.18 16.79
C LEU A 222 5.15 -9.52 17.24
N THR A 223 4.36 -10.59 17.28
CA THR A 223 4.84 -11.92 17.69
C THR A 223 5.10 -12.86 16.53
N THR A 224 4.44 -12.68 15.38
CA THR A 224 4.60 -13.52 14.20
C THR A 224 6.01 -13.40 13.59
N LYS A 225 6.75 -14.50 13.59
CA LYS A 225 8.10 -14.60 13.02
C LYS A 225 8.04 -14.89 11.53
N PRO A 226 9.12 -14.59 10.77
CA PRO A 226 9.25 -15.04 9.40
C PRO A 226 9.15 -16.56 9.33
N GLY A 227 8.27 -17.09 8.48
CA GLY A 227 8.06 -18.52 8.30
C GLY A 227 7.00 -19.17 9.20
N ASP A 228 6.34 -18.41 10.08
CA ASP A 228 5.17 -18.92 10.80
C ASP A 228 4.01 -19.11 9.81
N ASP A 229 3.38 -20.29 9.82
CA ASP A 229 2.12 -20.52 9.12
C ASP A 229 1.01 -19.73 9.83
N VAL A 230 0.70 -18.55 9.32
CA VAL A 230 -0.48 -17.81 9.76
C VAL A 230 -1.69 -18.42 9.08
N GLN A 231 -2.28 -19.41 9.75
CA GLN A 231 -3.63 -19.86 9.42
C GLN A 231 -4.62 -18.85 10.00
N TYR A 232 -5.49 -18.33 9.14
CA TYR A 232 -6.71 -17.69 9.60
C TYR A 232 -7.55 -18.75 10.32
N HIS A 233 -7.63 -18.66 11.64
CA HIS A 233 -8.71 -19.31 12.35
C HIS A 233 -9.90 -18.37 12.27
N ALA A 234 -10.85 -18.69 11.38
CA ALA A 234 -12.20 -18.18 11.53
C ALA A 234 -12.61 -18.55 12.95
N ILE A 235 -12.79 -17.56 13.82
CA ILE A 235 -13.49 -17.85 15.06
C ILE A 235 -14.93 -18.19 14.63
N GLU A 236 -15.25 -19.48 14.64
CA GLU A 236 -16.64 -19.97 14.69
C GLU A 236 -17.20 -19.54 16.05
N THR A 237 -17.57 -18.28 16.14
CA THR A 237 -18.65 -17.88 17.03
C THR A 237 -19.87 -17.79 16.14
N ASP A 238 -20.86 -18.63 16.41
CA ASP A 238 -22.21 -18.54 15.87
C ASP A 238 -22.64 -17.07 15.92
N ILE A 239 -22.65 -16.42 14.76
CA ILE A 239 -23.34 -15.15 14.62
C ILE A 239 -24.79 -15.58 14.47
N ASP A 240 -25.54 -15.40 15.54
CA ASP A 240 -26.98 -15.59 15.60
C ASP A 240 -27.60 -14.70 14.51
N GLU A 241 -27.84 -15.27 13.31
CA GLU A 241 -28.31 -14.55 12.12
C GLU A 241 -29.64 -13.81 12.38
N GLU A 242 -30.41 -14.25 13.38
CA GLU A 242 -31.63 -13.58 13.85
C GLU A 242 -31.40 -12.17 14.42
N LYS A 243 -30.23 -11.86 15.00
CA LYS A 243 -29.98 -10.53 15.58
C LYS A 243 -29.66 -9.45 14.56
N PHE A 244 -29.18 -9.81 13.37
CA PHE A 244 -28.92 -8.84 12.30
C PHE A 244 -30.17 -8.49 11.49
N ALA A 245 -31.21 -9.35 11.49
CA ALA A 245 -32.47 -9.07 10.83
C ALA A 245 -33.27 -7.95 11.52
N ILE A 246 -33.12 -7.77 12.84
CA ILE A 246 -33.92 -6.82 13.64
C ILE A 246 -33.46 -5.35 13.46
N LEU A 247 -32.27 -5.11 12.93
CA LEU A 247 -31.73 -3.74 12.75
C LEU A 247 -32.05 -3.11 11.37
N ASN A 248 -32.74 -3.81 10.48
CA ASN A 248 -33.11 -3.30 9.14
C ASN A 248 -34.60 -2.96 8.98
N GLU A 249 -35.39 -3.03 10.04
CA GLU A 249 -36.80 -2.61 10.04
C GLU A 249 -37.09 -1.50 11.06
N HIS A 250 -36.37 -0.36 11.00
CA HIS A 250 -36.83 0.90 11.62
C HIS A 250 -36.26 2.12 10.91
#